data_AF-A0A131Y5S6-F1
#
_entry.id   AF-A0A131Y5S6-F1
#
_cell.length_a   1.000
_cell.length_b   1.000
_cell.length_c   1.000
_cell.angle_alpha   90.00
_cell.angle_beta   90.00
_cell.angle_gamma   90.00
#
_symmetry.space_group_name_H-M   'P 1'
#
loop_
_entity.id
_entity.type
_entity.pdbx_description
1 polymer ?
#
loop_
_entity_poly.entity_id
_entity_poly.type
_entity_poly.pdbx_seq_one_letter_code
_entity_poly.pdbx_strand_id
1 'polypeptide(L)'
;IPMNMWFQKNDIEGLQMYFPCSTIARCVPPPDTADETYEFLMTNFKQFYENNRAPFPMFLHEGWLHGGERREGFLKFIDWLLTKDDVFIVTLKEVIEFMKNPKPVNSYKESRCLTEVKPSDKCTRPETCVYRKVKIGDHIGARKMKSCVDCAPPYPWVSLKKE
;
A
#
# COMPACT_ATOMS: atom_id res chain seq x y z
N ILE A 1 -12.47 2.26 -7.55
CA ILE A 1 -12.32 1.03 -6.73
C ILE A 1 -12.80 1.39 -5.33
N PRO A 2 -13.84 0.72 -4.82
CA PRO A 2 -14.38 1.03 -3.50
C PRO A 2 -13.34 0.76 -2.40
N MET A 3 -13.29 1.63 -1.39
CA MET A 3 -12.48 1.40 -0.19
C MET A 3 -13.38 0.74 0.86
N ASN A 4 -13.36 -0.59 0.90
CA ASN A 4 -14.11 -1.33 1.90
C ASN A 4 -13.55 -1.05 3.30
N MET A 5 -14.44 -0.95 4.29
CA MET A 5 -14.07 -0.66 5.67
C MET A 5 -13.28 -1.81 6.29
N TRP A 6 -12.32 -1.45 7.12
CA TRP A 6 -11.62 -2.32 8.04
C TRP A 6 -12.31 -2.31 9.39
N PHE A 7 -12.09 -3.34 10.20
CA PHE A 7 -12.63 -3.42 11.55
C PHE A 7 -11.52 -3.73 12.57
N GLN A 8 -11.41 -2.87 13.58
CA GLN A 8 -10.56 -3.11 14.74
C GLN A 8 -11.39 -3.73 15.86
N LYS A 9 -10.87 -4.81 16.45
CA LYS A 9 -11.48 -5.42 17.63
C LYS A 9 -10.99 -4.70 18.88
N ASN A 10 -11.94 -4.20 19.68
CA ASN A 10 -11.68 -3.56 20.97
C ASN A 10 -12.45 -4.30 22.06
N ASP A 11 -11.86 -4.36 23.25
CA ASP A 11 -12.55 -4.78 24.45
C ASP A 11 -13.05 -3.54 25.19
N ILE A 12 -14.36 -3.47 25.40
CA ILE A 12 -15.00 -2.41 26.20
C ILE A 12 -15.78 -3.12 27.30
N GLU A 13 -15.28 -3.04 28.53
CA GLU A 13 -15.91 -3.64 29.72
C GLU A 13 -16.17 -5.16 29.55
N GLY A 14 -15.24 -5.88 28.90
CA GLY A 14 -15.37 -7.32 28.64
C GLY A 14 -16.25 -7.68 27.44
N LEU A 15 -16.77 -6.69 26.71
CA LEU A 15 -17.49 -6.87 25.45
C LEU A 15 -16.56 -6.62 24.27
N GLN A 16 -16.47 -7.62 23.40
CA GLN A 16 -15.73 -7.50 22.14
C GLN A 16 -16.57 -6.74 21.12
N MET A 17 -16.11 -5.54 20.76
CA MET A 17 -16.75 -4.68 19.77
C MET A 17 -15.83 -4.48 18.56
N TYR A 18 -16.42 -4.34 17.37
CA TYR A 18 -15.71 -4.09 16.13
C TYR A 18 -15.93 -2.65 15.66
N PHE A 19 -14.87 -1.87 15.58
CA PHE A 19 -14.93 -0.46 15.19
C PHE A 19 -14.49 -0.29 13.73
N PRO A 20 -15.32 0.34 12.88
CA PRO A 20 -15.00 0.52 11.48
C PRO A 20 -13.94 1.61 11.28
N CYS A 21 -12.99 1.37 10.39
CA CYS A 21 -11.93 2.30 9.99
C CYS A 21 -11.74 2.28 8.46
N SER A 22 -11.40 3.44 7.88
CA SER A 22 -11.30 3.58 6.42
C SER A 22 -9.98 3.06 5.82
N THR A 23 -8.94 2.95 6.65
CA THR A 23 -7.61 2.47 6.27
C THR A 23 -6.98 1.78 7.47
N ILE A 24 -6.06 0.84 7.24
CA ILE A 24 -5.29 0.14 8.28
C ILE A 24 -4.72 1.12 9.33
N ALA A 25 -4.11 2.23 8.89
CA ALA A 25 -3.48 3.21 9.76
C ALA A 25 -4.46 4.08 10.59
N ARG A 26 -5.76 4.01 10.31
CA ARG A 26 -6.82 4.74 11.03
C ARG A 26 -7.61 3.85 11.99
N CYS A 27 -7.27 2.57 12.08
CA CYS A 27 -7.84 1.66 13.05
C CYS A 27 -7.18 1.92 14.42
N VAL A 28 -7.99 2.19 15.44
CA VAL A 28 -7.52 2.61 16.78
C VAL A 28 -8.14 1.72 17.86
N PRO A 29 -7.33 1.22 18.81
CA PRO A 29 -5.87 1.31 18.86
C PRO A 29 -5.21 0.51 17.72
N PRO A 30 -4.01 0.91 17.26
CA PRO A 30 -3.24 0.07 16.35
C PRO A 30 -2.81 -1.21 17.10
N PRO A 31 -2.57 -2.32 16.37
CA PRO A 31 -1.92 -3.48 16.96
C PRO A 31 -0.49 -3.12 17.40
N ASP A 32 -0.10 -3.58 18.58
CA ASP A 32 1.18 -3.22 19.22
C ASP A 32 2.27 -4.27 18.96
N THR A 33 1.88 -5.53 18.75
CA THR A 33 2.81 -6.64 18.50
C THR A 33 2.71 -7.19 17.07
N ALA A 34 3.72 -7.94 16.64
CA ALA A 34 3.71 -8.67 15.38
C ALA A 34 2.52 -9.63 15.27
N ASP A 35 2.19 -10.37 16.34
CA ASP A 35 1.11 -11.35 16.32
C ASP A 35 -0.27 -10.67 16.30
N GLU A 36 -0.47 -9.60 17.07
CA GLU A 36 -1.68 -8.79 16.98
C GLU A 36 -1.87 -8.18 15.58
N THR A 37 -0.77 -7.75 14.95
CA THR A 37 -0.81 -7.20 13.60
C THR A 37 -1.21 -8.27 12.59
N TYR A 38 -0.64 -9.47 12.69
CA TYR A 38 -1.00 -10.60 11.85
C TYR A 38 -2.48 -10.96 12.03
N GLU A 39 -2.96 -11.09 13.27
CA GLU A 39 -4.35 -11.45 13.57
C GLU A 39 -5.35 -10.37 13.11
N PHE A 40 -5.00 -9.10 13.26
CA PHE A 40 -5.79 -7.98 12.75
C PHE A 40 -5.97 -8.06 11.23
N LEU A 41 -4.87 -8.27 10.48
CA LEU A 41 -4.90 -8.41 9.02
C LEU A 41 -5.67 -9.66 8.60
N MET A 42 -5.41 -10.79 9.25
CA MET A 42 -6.05 -12.08 8.98
C MET A 42 -7.56 -12.04 9.20
N THR A 43 -8.00 -11.47 10.32
CA THR A 43 -9.43 -11.34 10.66
C THR A 43 -10.17 -10.52 9.61
N ASN A 44 -9.58 -9.40 9.18
CA ASN A 44 -10.18 -8.57 8.13
C ASN A 44 -10.17 -9.29 6.77
N PHE A 45 -9.09 -9.99 6.42
CA PHE A 45 -8.99 -10.76 5.18
C PHE A 45 -10.07 -11.86 5.08
N LYS A 46 -10.29 -12.61 6.18
CA LYS A 46 -11.28 -13.70 6.23
C LYS A 46 -12.69 -13.25 5.90
N GLN A 47 -13.09 -12.03 6.27
CA GLN A 47 -14.41 -11.48 5.92
C GLN A 47 -14.67 -11.44 4.41
N PHE A 48 -13.62 -11.28 3.61
CA PHE A 48 -13.70 -11.31 2.15
C PHE A 48 -13.52 -12.73 1.63
N TYR A 49 -12.50 -13.43 2.12
CA TYR A 49 -12.09 -14.73 1.61
C TYR A 49 -13.14 -15.84 1.83
N GLU A 50 -13.82 -15.81 2.98
CA GLU A 50 -14.85 -16.78 3.37
C GLU A 50 -16.25 -16.40 2.88
N ASN A 51 -16.39 -15.24 2.22
CA ASN A 51 -17.66 -14.74 1.70
C ASN A 51 -17.59 -14.56 0.17
N ASN A 52 -18.02 -13.42 -0.36
CA ASN A 52 -18.15 -13.18 -1.79
C ASN A 52 -16.80 -12.97 -2.53
N ARG A 53 -15.66 -13.06 -1.84
CA ARG A 53 -14.32 -12.88 -2.40
C ARG A 53 -14.15 -11.57 -3.19
N ALA A 54 -14.84 -10.52 -2.75
CA ALA A 54 -14.57 -9.18 -3.26
C ALA A 54 -13.09 -8.81 -3.02
N PRO A 55 -12.45 -7.98 -3.88
CA PRO A 55 -11.06 -7.61 -3.69
C PRO A 55 -10.82 -7.01 -2.30
N PHE A 56 -9.80 -7.52 -1.61
CA PHE A 56 -9.39 -7.05 -0.29
C PHE A 56 -8.38 -5.90 -0.42
N PRO A 57 -8.75 -4.65 -0.11
CA PRO A 57 -7.88 -3.51 -0.36
C PRO A 57 -6.91 -3.25 0.78
N MET A 58 -5.61 -3.40 0.54
CA MET A 58 -4.54 -3.02 1.48
C MET A 58 -4.05 -1.60 1.22
N PHE A 59 -4.76 -0.60 1.73
CA PHE A 59 -4.32 0.80 1.70
C PHE A 59 -3.61 1.17 3.01
N LEU A 60 -2.30 1.39 2.94
CA LEU A 60 -1.47 1.75 4.10
C LEU A 60 -0.44 2.83 3.76
N HIS A 61 -0.08 3.62 4.76
CA HIS A 61 1.08 4.52 4.70
C HIS A 61 2.31 3.80 5.25
N GLU A 62 3.47 3.99 4.63
CA GLU A 62 4.73 3.34 5.03
C GLU A 62 5.10 3.61 6.50
N GLY A 63 4.80 4.80 7.02
CA GLY A 63 5.04 5.13 8.43
C GLY A 63 4.27 4.26 9.43
N TRP A 64 3.20 3.58 9.02
CA TRP A 64 2.51 2.60 9.87
C TRP A 64 3.32 1.32 10.08
N LEU A 65 4.28 1.02 9.20
CA LEU A 65 5.20 -0.11 9.32
C LEU A 65 6.48 0.26 10.09
N HIS A 66 6.61 1.50 10.59
CA HIS A 66 7.73 1.89 11.45
C HIS A 66 7.61 1.22 12.83
N GLY A 67 8.75 0.88 13.44
CA GLY A 67 8.81 0.30 14.79
C GLY A 67 9.02 -1.22 14.86
N GLY A 68 9.08 -1.92 13.73
CA GLY A 68 9.47 -3.35 13.67
C GLY A 68 8.30 -4.31 13.82
N GLU A 69 7.58 -4.28 14.94
CA GLU A 69 6.49 -5.23 15.28
C GLU A 69 5.42 -5.32 14.18
N ARG A 70 4.81 -4.19 13.82
CA ARG A 70 3.80 -4.13 12.76
C ARG A 70 4.32 -4.58 11.40
N ARG A 71 5.60 -4.31 11.11
CA ARG A 71 6.24 -4.77 9.88
C ARG A 71 6.41 -6.29 9.88
N GLU A 72 6.83 -6.86 11.00
CA GLU A 72 6.97 -8.32 11.14
C GLU A 72 5.62 -9.01 10.98
N GLY A 73 4.57 -8.54 11.68
CA GLY A 73 3.22 -9.09 11.54
C GLY A 73 2.64 -8.96 10.13
N PHE A 74 2.90 -7.82 9.47
CA PHE A 74 2.53 -7.61 8.07
C PHE A 74 3.23 -8.62 7.16
N LEU A 75 4.54 -8.85 7.33
CA LEU A 75 5.28 -9.82 6.52
C LEU A 75 4.82 -11.26 6.78
N LYS A 76 4.56 -11.64 8.04
CA LYS A 76 3.94 -12.94 8.39
C LYS A 76 2.62 -13.15 7.64
N PHE A 77 1.79 -12.11 7.55
CA PHE A 77 0.54 -12.15 6.81
C PHE A 77 0.77 -12.32 5.30
N ILE A 78 1.70 -11.56 4.71
CA ILE A 78 2.08 -11.71 3.29
C ILE A 78 2.58 -13.13 3.01
N ASP A 79 3.48 -13.66 3.83
CA ASP A 79 4.03 -15.01 3.67
C ASP A 79 2.90 -16.05 3.69
N TRP A 80 1.92 -15.91 4.59
CA TRP A 80 0.76 -16.79 4.62
C TRP A 80 -0.09 -16.69 3.34
N LEU A 81 -0.34 -15.48 2.83
CA LEU A 81 -1.10 -15.30 1.57
C LEU A 81 -0.41 -16.02 0.41
N LEU A 82 0.93 -15.98 0.35
CA LEU A 82 1.73 -16.64 -0.67
C LEU A 82 1.69 -18.18 -0.58
N THR A 83 1.19 -18.76 0.51
CA THR A 83 0.95 -20.20 0.63
C THR A 83 -0.37 -20.66 -0.01
N LYS A 84 -1.22 -19.73 -0.47
CA LYS A 84 -2.54 -20.03 -1.03
C LYS A 84 -2.51 -20.00 -2.55
N ASP A 85 -2.91 -21.10 -3.18
CA ASP A 85 -2.97 -21.23 -4.64
C ASP A 85 -4.09 -20.38 -5.28
N ASP A 86 -5.02 -19.86 -4.47
CA ASP A 86 -6.19 -19.10 -4.91
C ASP A 86 -6.20 -17.64 -4.42
N VAL A 87 -5.06 -17.13 -3.96
CA VAL A 87 -4.88 -15.74 -3.53
C VAL A 87 -3.77 -15.08 -4.34
N PHE A 88 -4.04 -13.89 -4.87
CA PHE A 88 -3.10 -13.16 -5.75
C PHE A 88 -2.87 -11.73 -5.23
N ILE A 89 -1.61 -11.33 -5.08
CA ILE A 89 -1.23 -9.98 -4.61
C ILE A 89 -0.96 -9.08 -5.82
N VAL A 90 -2.02 -8.39 -6.26
CA VAL A 90 -2.04 -7.70 -7.55
C VAL A 90 -2.12 -6.18 -7.43
N THR A 91 -1.85 -5.47 -8.53
CA THR A 91 -2.10 -4.02 -8.61
C THR A 91 -3.58 -3.71 -8.79
N LEU A 92 -3.98 -2.47 -8.49
CA LEU A 92 -5.33 -1.98 -8.80
C LEU A 92 -5.68 -2.09 -10.29
N LYS A 93 -4.69 -1.95 -11.18
CA LYS A 93 -4.87 -2.13 -12.62
C LYS A 93 -5.26 -3.58 -12.95
N GLU A 94 -4.57 -4.55 -12.38
CA GLU A 94 -4.85 -5.97 -12.58
C GLU A 94 -6.24 -6.36 -12.06
N VAL A 95 -6.68 -5.79 -10.93
CA VAL A 95 -8.07 -5.96 -10.44
C VAL A 95 -9.10 -5.47 -11.47
N ILE A 96 -8.89 -4.29 -12.05
CA ILE A 96 -9.79 -3.73 -13.07
C ILE A 96 -9.81 -4.63 -14.33
N GLU A 97 -8.65 -5.10 -14.79
CA GLU A 97 -8.58 -6.00 -15.94
C GLU A 97 -9.25 -7.34 -15.67
N PHE A 98 -9.10 -7.89 -14.45
CA PHE A 98 -9.83 -9.08 -14.03
C PHE A 98 -11.36 -8.86 -14.03
N MET A 99 -11.83 -7.72 -13.52
CA MET A 99 -13.27 -7.41 -13.51
C MET A 99 -13.87 -7.25 -14.92
N LYS A 100 -13.08 -6.81 -15.90
CA LYS A 100 -13.52 -6.72 -17.30
C LYS A 100 -13.69 -8.10 -17.94
N ASN A 101 -12.87 -9.08 -17.54
CA ASN A 101 -12.92 -10.44 -18.05
C ASN A 101 -12.53 -11.45 -16.95
N PRO A 102 -13.48 -11.81 -16.06
CA PRO A 102 -13.20 -12.68 -14.93
C PRO A 102 -12.73 -14.07 -15.37
N LYS A 103 -11.71 -14.59 -14.69
CA LYS A 103 -11.13 -15.90 -14.98
C LYS A 103 -11.28 -16.81 -13.75
N PRO A 104 -11.63 -18.09 -13.93
CA PRO A 104 -11.48 -19.10 -12.88
C PRO A 104 -10.03 -19.15 -12.38
N VAL A 105 -9.83 -19.46 -11.10
CA VAL A 105 -8.50 -19.51 -10.45
C VAL A 105 -7.46 -20.29 -11.25
N ASN A 106 -7.82 -21.50 -11.72
CA ASN A 106 -6.92 -22.38 -12.49
C ASN A 106 -6.47 -21.81 -13.84
N SER A 107 -7.15 -20.77 -14.33
CA SER A 107 -6.86 -20.11 -15.62
C SER A 107 -6.29 -18.70 -15.46
N TYR A 108 -6.33 -18.16 -14.24
CA TYR A 108 -5.77 -16.86 -13.94
C TYR A 108 -4.24 -16.99 -13.82
N LYS A 109 -3.53 -16.04 -14.43
CA LYS A 109 -2.08 -15.91 -14.32
C LYS A 109 -1.78 -14.44 -14.06
N GLU A 110 -1.04 -14.15 -13.00
CA GLU A 110 -0.58 -12.80 -12.70
C GLU A 110 0.29 -12.27 -13.84
N SER A 111 0.12 -10.99 -14.17
CA SER A 111 0.85 -10.38 -15.29
C SER A 111 2.36 -10.37 -15.05
N ARG A 112 2.78 -10.26 -13.78
CA ARG A 112 4.20 -10.20 -13.38
C ARG A 112 4.91 -11.54 -13.51
N CYS A 113 4.21 -12.66 -13.45
CA CYS A 113 4.79 -13.98 -13.70
C CYS A 113 5.11 -14.21 -15.18
N LEU A 114 4.63 -13.33 -16.07
CA LEU A 114 4.87 -13.44 -17.52
C LEU A 114 6.16 -12.74 -17.98
N THR A 115 6.78 -11.92 -17.13
CA THR A 115 7.99 -11.18 -17.50
C THR A 115 8.86 -10.94 -16.28
N GLU A 116 10.12 -11.37 -16.35
CA GLU A 116 11.10 -11.12 -15.30
C GLU A 116 11.33 -9.60 -15.15
N VAL A 117 10.89 -9.02 -14.03
CA VAL A 117 11.08 -7.59 -13.75
C VAL A 117 12.48 -7.39 -13.18
N LYS A 118 13.46 -7.15 -14.05
CA LYS A 118 14.81 -6.76 -13.61
C LYS A 118 14.83 -5.28 -13.22
N PRO A 119 15.64 -4.88 -12.21
CA PRO A 119 15.92 -3.48 -11.95
C PRO A 119 16.32 -2.77 -13.25
N SER A 120 15.82 -1.55 -13.45
CA SER A 120 16.10 -0.81 -14.68
C SER A 120 17.57 -0.37 -14.72
N ASP A 121 18.34 -0.92 -15.66
CA ASP A 121 19.73 -0.51 -15.92
C ASP A 121 19.85 0.87 -16.57
N LYS A 122 18.71 1.49 -16.93
CA LYS A 122 18.69 2.81 -17.60
C LYS A 122 19.19 3.95 -16.71
N CYS A 123 19.30 3.73 -15.41
CA CYS A 123 19.68 4.75 -14.44
C CYS A 123 20.81 4.26 -13.53
N THR A 124 22.04 4.41 -14.01
CA THR A 124 23.24 4.02 -13.26
C THR A 124 23.81 5.14 -12.39
N ARG A 125 23.52 6.41 -12.75
CA ARG A 125 23.98 7.60 -12.04
C ARG A 125 22.82 8.57 -11.81
N PRO A 126 22.04 8.39 -10.73
CA PRO A 126 20.96 9.30 -10.41
C PRO A 126 21.51 10.67 -9.97
N GLU A 127 21.01 11.73 -10.58
CA GLU A 127 21.32 13.11 -10.25
C GLU A 127 20.52 13.56 -9.02
N THR A 128 21.15 14.36 -8.15
CA THR A 128 20.50 14.91 -6.94
C THR A 128 20.41 16.43 -7.05
N CYS A 129 19.22 16.91 -7.38
CA CYS A 129 18.92 18.32 -7.57
C CYS A 129 18.52 18.98 -6.25
N VAL A 130 19.19 20.09 -5.87
CA VAL A 130 18.86 20.87 -4.67
C VAL A 130 18.22 22.21 -5.07
N TYR A 131 16.93 22.32 -4.85
CA TYR A 131 16.14 23.51 -5.14
C TYR A 131 16.06 24.39 -3.90
N ARG A 132 16.87 25.46 -3.85
CA ARG A 132 16.90 26.39 -2.71
C ARG A 132 15.81 27.47 -2.78
N LYS A 133 15.36 27.82 -3.98
CA LYS A 133 14.40 28.91 -4.24
C LYS A 133 13.05 28.35 -4.72
N VAL A 134 12.38 27.62 -3.85
CA VAL A 134 11.12 26.94 -4.19
C VAL A 134 9.95 27.87 -3.87
N LYS A 135 9.16 28.24 -4.89
CA LYS A 135 7.98 29.12 -4.73
C LYS A 135 6.69 28.29 -4.62
N ILE A 136 6.59 27.45 -3.59
CA ILE A 136 5.39 26.63 -3.32
C ILE A 136 4.49 27.26 -2.25
N GLY A 137 5.05 28.21 -1.48
CA GLY A 137 4.43 28.89 -0.35
C GLY A 137 5.50 29.60 0.46
N ASP A 138 5.07 30.36 1.45
CA ASP A 138 5.98 31.11 2.32
C ASP A 138 6.74 30.18 3.26
N HIS A 139 7.98 30.56 3.60
CA HIS A 139 8.85 29.83 4.54
C HIS A 139 9.15 28.36 4.20
N ILE A 140 9.02 27.96 2.93
CA ILE A 140 9.39 26.62 2.49
C ILE A 140 10.91 26.52 2.31
N GLY A 141 11.53 25.62 3.08
CA GLY A 141 12.95 25.30 2.97
C GLY A 141 13.33 24.62 1.65
N ALA A 142 14.63 24.39 1.45
CA ALA A 142 15.14 23.76 0.24
C ALA A 142 14.53 22.36 0.01
N ARG A 143 14.18 22.06 -1.24
CA ARG A 143 13.71 20.74 -1.65
C ARG A 143 14.80 19.97 -2.40
N LYS A 144 14.86 18.66 -2.18
CA LYS A 144 15.77 17.76 -2.89
C LYS A 144 14.95 16.82 -3.75
N MET A 145 15.38 16.63 -4.99
CA MET A 145 14.81 15.65 -5.90
C MET A 145 15.94 14.79 -6.43
N LYS A 146 15.81 13.47 -6.30
CA LYS A 146 16.73 12.51 -6.88
C LYS A 146 16.06 11.89 -8.11
N SER A 147 16.70 11.97 -9.26
CA SER A 147 16.11 11.48 -10.50
C SER A 147 17.17 10.94 -11.46
N CYS A 148 16.74 10.26 -12.52
CA CYS A 148 17.61 9.70 -13.55
C CYS A 148 17.74 10.60 -14.78
N VAL A 149 17.26 11.84 -14.66
CA VAL A 149 17.27 12.86 -15.70
C VAL A 149 17.92 14.12 -15.14
N ASP A 150 18.32 15.01 -16.04
CA ASP A 150 18.91 16.29 -15.65
C ASP A 150 17.94 17.14 -14.81
N CYS A 151 18.49 17.99 -13.96
CA CYS A 151 17.70 18.86 -13.11
C CYS A 151 16.84 19.83 -13.92
N ALA A 152 15.52 19.75 -13.73
CA ALA A 152 14.62 20.77 -14.23
C ALA A 152 14.96 22.14 -13.60
N PRO A 153 14.87 23.28 -14.33
CA PRO A 153 15.25 24.58 -13.78
C PRO A 153 14.36 25.06 -12.60
N PRO A 154 13.01 25.06 -12.68
CA PRO A 154 12.19 25.20 -11.49
C PRO A 154 11.94 23.85 -10.81
N TYR A 155 11.69 23.88 -9.50
CA TYR A 155 11.17 22.71 -8.81
C TYR A 155 9.78 22.34 -9.39
N PRO A 156 9.54 21.09 -9.81
CA PRO A 156 8.26 20.68 -10.37
C PRO A 156 7.10 20.89 -9.37
N TRP A 157 6.11 21.71 -9.73
CA TRP A 157 4.95 21.99 -8.87
C TRP A 157 3.72 22.38 -9.69
N VAL A 158 2.53 22.37 -9.07
CA VAL A 158 1.27 22.85 -9.66
C VAL A 158 1.35 24.36 -9.91
N SER A 159 1.67 24.72 -11.16
CA SER A 159 1.87 26.08 -11.69
C SER A 159 2.63 27.08 -10.80
N LEU A 160 3.80 27.51 -11.27
CA LEU A 160 4.22 28.89 -11.09
C LEU A 160 3.44 29.67 -12.16
N LYS A 161 2.45 30.48 -11.81
CA LYS A 161 1.82 31.37 -12.80
C LYS A 161 2.96 32.11 -13.54
N LYS A 162 3.00 32.00 -14.87
CA LYS A 162 3.73 32.95 -15.71
C LYS A 162 2.94 34.24 -15.64
N GLU A 163 3.30 35.11 -14.71
CA GLU A 163 3.00 36.54 -14.85
C GLU A 163 3.92 37.12 -15.93
#